data_AF-A0A7Y6WZ50-F1
#
_entry.id   AF-A0A7Y6WZ50-F1
#
_cell.length_a   1.000
_cell.length_b   1.000
_cell.length_c   1.000
_cell.angle_alpha   90.00
_cell.angle_beta   90.00
_cell.angle_gamma   90.00
#
_symmetry.space_group_name_H-M   'P 1'
#
loop_
_entity.id
_entity.type
_entity.pdbx_description
1 polymer ?
#
loop_
_entity_poly.entity_id
_entity_poly.type
_entity_poly.pdbx_seq_one_letter_code
_entity_poly.pdbx_strand_id
1 'polypeptide(L)'
;RVGWAVGARNGRQARLSGFMAFAGGAGFMALGGLLFALFPTALARLAGAPEDVLPLVVPLLMVSAVFQVFDGVQGVGAGVLRGAGDTRFTFLANMVGHYAIGLPLTLLLGFKLGLGVVGIWWGLCAGLVTVAVALLWRFNRMSAGALRPVEA
;
A
#
# COMPACT_ATOMS: atom_id res chain seq x y z
N ARG A 1 -15.78 -1.10 11.52
CA ARG A 1 -16.13 0.27 11.96
C ARG A 1 -16.62 1.14 10.79
N VAL A 2 -15.89 1.26 9.68
CA VAL A 2 -16.35 2.05 8.52
C VAL A 2 -17.66 1.52 7.91
N GLY A 3 -17.78 0.21 7.66
CA GLY A 3 -19.02 -0.36 7.11
C GLY A 3 -20.26 -0.16 8.01
N TRP A 4 -20.07 -0.14 9.33
CA TRP A 4 -21.14 0.16 10.28
C TRP A 4 -21.58 1.63 10.22
N ALA A 5 -20.63 2.57 10.12
CA ALA A 5 -20.94 4.00 9.98
C ALA A 5 -21.59 4.33 8.61
N VAL A 6 -21.21 3.61 7.56
CA VAL A 6 -21.88 3.67 6.24
C VAL A 6 -23.32 3.15 6.35
N GLY A 7 -23.54 2.00 7.01
CA GLY A 7 -24.88 1.47 7.27
C GLY A 7 -25.76 2.38 8.14
N ALA A 8 -25.16 3.10 9.08
CA ALA A 8 -25.84 4.08 9.95
C ALA A 8 -26.16 5.42 9.26
N ARG A 9 -25.93 5.56 7.94
CA ARG A 9 -26.10 6.80 7.15
C ARG A 9 -25.35 8.02 7.69
N ASN A 10 -24.34 7.81 8.54
CA ASN A 10 -23.54 8.89 9.12
C ASN A 10 -22.28 9.12 8.27
N GLY A 11 -22.45 9.86 7.17
CA GLY A 11 -21.36 10.10 6.22
C GLY A 11 -20.14 10.80 6.83
N ARG A 12 -20.35 11.70 7.80
CA ARG A 12 -19.26 12.38 8.51
C ARG A 12 -18.45 11.39 9.36
N GLN A 13 -19.11 10.50 10.09
CA GLN A 13 -18.44 9.48 10.90
C GLN A 13 -17.76 8.41 10.05
N ALA A 14 -18.35 8.03 8.92
CA ALA A 14 -17.72 7.12 7.96
C ALA A 14 -16.43 7.71 7.38
N ARG A 15 -16.45 9.00 7.01
CA ARG A 15 -15.27 9.73 6.53
C ARG A 15 -14.17 9.79 7.59
N LEU A 16 -14.51 10.25 8.80
CA LEU A 16 -13.54 10.37 9.88
C LEU A 16 -12.92 9.01 10.24
N SER A 17 -13.75 7.98 10.36
CA SER A 17 -13.31 6.62 10.69
C SER A 17 -12.41 6.03 9.61
N GLY A 18 -12.69 6.30 8.34
CA GLY A 18 -11.84 5.84 7.23
C GLY A 18 -10.50 6.57 7.19
N PHE A 19 -10.47 7.90 7.35
CA PHE A 19 -9.21 8.65 7.43
C PHE A 19 -8.37 8.25 8.65
N MET A 20 -9.00 8.01 9.81
CA MET A 20 -8.32 7.49 10.99
C MET A 20 -7.75 6.08 10.74
N ALA A 21 -8.47 5.23 10.01
CA ALA A 21 -7.95 3.92 9.63
C ALA A 21 -6.73 4.06 8.71
N PHE A 22 -6.80 4.90 7.67
CA PHE A 22 -5.68 5.16 6.76
C PHE A 22 -4.47 5.71 7.52
N ALA A 23 -4.67 6.72 8.38
CA ALA A 23 -3.59 7.31 9.17
C ALA A 23 -2.99 6.31 10.17
N GLY A 24 -3.83 5.52 10.84
CA GLY A 24 -3.38 4.48 11.77
C GLY A 24 -2.58 3.37 11.06
N GLY A 25 -3.06 2.90 9.91
CA GLY A 25 -2.36 1.90 9.11
C GLY A 25 -1.04 2.40 8.54
N ALA A 26 -1.04 3.61 7.98
CA ALA A 26 0.18 4.26 7.49
C ALA A 26 1.18 4.49 8.63
N GLY A 27 0.72 4.95 9.79
CA GLY A 27 1.57 5.16 10.97
C GLY A 27 2.19 3.87 11.49
N PHE A 28 1.40 2.79 11.62
CA PHE A 28 1.92 1.49 12.03
C PHE A 28 2.94 0.92 11.04
N MET A 29 2.65 1.00 9.74
CA MET A 29 3.60 0.56 8.72
C MET A 29 4.83 1.45 8.61
N ALA A 30 4.71 2.76 8.88
CA ALA A 30 5.85 3.66 8.94
C ALA A 30 6.78 3.33 10.11
N LEU A 31 6.24 2.89 11.25
CA LEU A 31 7.07 2.37 12.35
C LEU A 31 7.83 1.10 11.93
N GLY A 32 7.16 0.18 11.23
CA GLY A 32 7.81 -1.00 10.64
C GLY A 32 8.91 -0.63 9.63
N GLY A 33 8.60 0.31 8.73
CA GLY A 33 9.56 0.82 7.75
C GLY A 33 10.74 1.53 8.41
N LEU A 34 10.52 2.24 9.51
CA LEU A 34 11.60 2.86 10.28
C LEU A 34 12.52 1.80 10.89
N LEU A 35 12.00 0.68 11.38
CA LEU A 35 12.83 -0.44 11.85
C LEU A 35 13.67 -1.02 10.71
N PHE A 36 13.10 -1.15 9.52
CA PHE A 36 13.82 -1.63 8.33
C PHE A 36 14.93 -0.67 7.90
N ALA A 37 14.69 0.64 8.01
CA ALA A 37 15.66 1.68 7.67
C ALA A 37 16.78 1.84 8.71
N LEU A 38 16.47 1.72 10.02
CA LEU A 38 17.43 1.91 11.11
C LEU A 38 18.28 0.66 11.37
N PHE A 39 17.72 -0.53 11.20
CA PHE A 39 18.38 -1.79 11.55
C PHE A 39 18.45 -2.82 10.41
N PRO A 40 18.78 -2.45 9.15
CA PRO A 40 18.70 -3.37 8.01
C PRO A 40 19.65 -4.58 8.18
N THR A 41 20.88 -4.35 8.62
CA THR A 41 21.87 -5.43 8.79
C THR A 41 21.51 -6.38 9.93
N ALA A 42 20.97 -5.85 11.04
CA ALA A 42 20.55 -6.67 12.17
C ALA A 42 19.34 -7.54 11.80
N LEU A 43 18.39 -6.98 11.06
CA LEU A 43 17.23 -7.72 10.55
C LEU A 43 17.63 -8.79 9.53
N ALA A 44 18.55 -8.47 8.61
CA ALA A 44 19.07 -9.44 7.65
C ALA A 44 19.78 -10.61 8.36
N ARG A 45 20.61 -10.31 9.37
CA ARG A 45 21.26 -11.35 10.20
C ARG A 45 20.26 -12.17 11.00
N LEU A 46 19.23 -11.55 11.57
CA LEU A 46 18.16 -12.26 12.29
C LEU A 46 17.38 -13.19 11.36
N ALA A 47 17.18 -12.79 10.09
CA ALA A 47 16.58 -13.61 9.06
C ALA A 47 17.49 -14.77 8.57
N GLY A 48 18.70 -14.90 9.11
CA GLY A 48 19.66 -15.93 8.74
C GLY A 48 20.44 -15.63 7.46
N ALA A 49 20.50 -14.37 7.03
CA ALA A 49 21.30 -14.00 5.85
C ALA A 49 22.80 -14.13 6.16
N PRO A 50 23.56 -14.93 5.39
CA PRO A 50 25.00 -15.02 5.53
C PRO A 50 25.68 -13.70 5.09
N GLU A 51 26.89 -13.46 5.59
CA GLU A 51 27.55 -12.14 5.48
C GLU A 51 27.85 -11.71 4.04
N ASP A 52 28.06 -12.67 3.15
CA ASP A 52 28.29 -12.50 1.72
C ASP A 52 27.07 -11.95 0.98
N VAL A 53 25.85 -12.19 1.49
CA VAL A 53 24.60 -11.74 0.86
C VAL A 53 24.12 -10.40 1.44
N LEU A 54 24.66 -9.95 2.58
CA LEU A 54 24.28 -8.66 3.20
C LEU A 54 24.34 -7.45 2.25
N PRO A 55 25.35 -7.29 1.37
CA PRO A 55 25.40 -6.17 0.43
C PRO A 55 24.23 -6.15 -0.57
N LEU A 56 23.62 -7.31 -0.85
CA LEU A 56 22.43 -7.43 -1.70
C LEU A 56 21.14 -7.18 -0.92
N VAL A 57 21.04 -7.67 0.33
CA VAL A 57 19.80 -7.58 1.13
C VAL A 57 19.58 -6.17 1.70
N VAL A 58 20.64 -5.50 2.16
CA VAL A 58 20.52 -4.20 2.83
C VAL A 58 19.82 -3.14 1.96
N PRO A 59 20.19 -2.97 0.67
CA PRO A 59 19.46 -2.06 -0.23
C PRO A 59 17.98 -2.46 -0.41
N LEU A 60 17.67 -3.76 -0.45
CA LEU A 60 16.30 -4.24 -0.59
C LEU A 60 15.46 -3.96 0.65
N LEU A 61 16.04 -4.05 1.84
CA LEU A 61 15.38 -3.66 3.09
C LEU A 61 15.12 -2.15 3.15
N MET A 62 16.03 -1.33 2.60
CA MET A 62 15.80 0.11 2.46
C MET A 62 14.64 0.42 1.52
N VAL A 63 14.54 -0.27 0.38
CA VAL A 63 13.38 -0.13 -0.52
C VAL A 63 12.11 -0.65 0.17
N SER A 64 12.22 -1.75 0.92
CA SER A 64 11.13 -2.33 1.70
C SER A 64 10.57 -1.34 2.73
N ALA A 65 11.42 -0.51 3.34
CA ALA A 65 10.98 0.49 4.30
C ALA A 65 9.97 1.49 3.68
N VAL A 66 10.20 1.89 2.44
CA VAL A 66 9.30 2.80 1.70
C VAL A 66 8.06 2.05 1.23
N PHE A 67 8.26 0.87 0.64
CA PHE A 67 7.21 -0.05 0.19
C PHE A 67 6.14 -0.32 1.25
N GLN A 68 6.57 -0.59 2.48
CA GLN A 68 5.72 -1.05 3.57
C GLN A 68 4.63 -0.02 3.94
N VAL A 69 4.95 1.27 3.85
CA VAL A 69 3.97 2.34 4.09
C VAL A 69 2.82 2.27 3.08
N PHE A 70 3.15 2.10 1.79
CA PHE A 70 2.14 2.02 0.73
C PHE A 70 1.37 0.70 0.76
N ASP A 71 2.00 -0.39 1.19
CA ASP A 71 1.32 -1.67 1.43
C ASP A 71 0.28 -1.53 2.54
N GLY A 72 0.62 -0.86 3.65
CA GLY A 72 -0.33 -0.54 4.72
C GLY A 72 -1.52 0.29 4.25
N VAL A 73 -1.26 1.34 3.48
CA VAL A 73 -2.32 2.20 2.91
C VAL A 73 -3.24 1.40 1.99
N GLN A 74 -2.70 0.50 1.16
CA GLN A 74 -3.51 -0.38 0.33
C GLN A 74 -4.32 -1.39 1.13
N GLY A 75 -3.70 -2.07 2.10
CA GLY A 75 -4.37 -3.07 2.93
C GLY A 75 -5.55 -2.46 3.68
N VAL A 76 -5.33 -1.30 4.29
CA VAL A 76 -6.40 -0.55 4.95
C VAL A 76 -7.41 -0.03 3.94
N GLY A 77 -6.97 0.58 2.84
CA GLY A 77 -7.85 1.14 1.83
C GLY A 77 -8.78 0.09 1.23
N ALA A 78 -8.25 -1.08 0.89
CA ALA A 78 -9.02 -2.22 0.44
C ALA A 78 -10.03 -2.67 1.51
N GLY A 79 -9.63 -2.73 2.79
CA GLY A 79 -10.54 -3.03 3.90
C GLY A 79 -11.68 -2.00 4.04
N VAL A 80 -11.35 -0.72 3.91
CA VAL A 80 -12.29 0.41 4.01
C VAL A 80 -13.29 0.39 2.86
N LEU A 81 -12.83 0.27 1.61
CA LEU A 81 -13.69 0.23 0.43
C LEU A 81 -14.55 -1.04 0.40
N ARG A 82 -14.00 -2.21 0.73
CA ARG A 82 -14.79 -3.44 0.87
C ARG A 82 -15.85 -3.30 1.95
N GLY A 83 -15.52 -2.69 3.08
CA GLY A 83 -16.48 -2.40 4.14
C GLY A 83 -17.58 -1.40 3.73
N ALA A 84 -17.31 -0.55 2.74
CA ALA A 84 -18.28 0.37 2.15
C ALA A 84 -19.06 -0.23 0.96
N GLY A 85 -18.79 -1.50 0.59
CA GLY A 85 -19.44 -2.20 -0.52
C GLY A 85 -18.77 -2.03 -1.89
N ASP A 86 -17.66 -1.27 -1.99
CA ASP A 86 -16.95 -1.05 -3.26
C ASP A 86 -15.78 -2.05 -3.46
N THR A 87 -16.13 -3.30 -3.72
CA THR A 87 -15.16 -4.39 -3.97
C THR A 87 -14.62 -4.37 -5.39
N ARG A 88 -15.46 -3.99 -6.38
CA ARG A 88 -15.10 -3.97 -7.80
C ARG A 88 -13.99 -2.97 -8.09
N PHE A 89 -14.07 -1.76 -7.54
CA PHE A 89 -13.00 -0.77 -7.72
C PHE A 89 -11.69 -1.25 -7.10
N THR A 90 -11.76 -1.85 -5.90
CA THR A 90 -10.57 -2.37 -5.20
C THR A 90 -9.85 -3.43 -6.03
N PHE A 91 -10.59 -4.34 -6.65
CA PHE A 91 -10.04 -5.37 -7.54
C PHE A 91 -9.40 -4.76 -8.80
N LEU A 92 -10.13 -3.88 -9.50
CA LEU A 92 -9.63 -3.27 -10.73
C LEU A 92 -8.40 -2.40 -10.50
N ALA A 93 -8.38 -1.63 -9.41
CA ALA A 93 -7.22 -0.84 -9.01
C ALA A 93 -5.99 -1.73 -8.80
N ASN A 94 -6.14 -2.86 -8.11
CA ASN A 94 -5.04 -3.82 -7.91
C ASN A 94 -4.53 -4.42 -9.22
N MET A 95 -5.44 -4.83 -10.11
CA MET A 95 -5.06 -5.35 -11.44
C MET A 95 -4.29 -4.31 -12.24
N VAL A 96 -4.82 -3.10 -12.37
CA VAL A 96 -4.19 -2.04 -13.17
C VAL A 96 -2.86 -1.61 -12.55
N GLY A 97 -2.82 -1.38 -11.24
CA GLY A 97 -1.60 -0.93 -10.56
C GLY A 97 -0.46 -1.94 -10.64
N HIS A 98 -0.73 -3.23 -10.44
CA HIS A 98 0.33 -4.24 -10.47
C HIS A 98 0.69 -4.69 -11.90
N TYR A 99 -0.29 -4.89 -12.78
CA TYR A 99 -0.03 -5.44 -14.11
C TYR A 99 0.21 -4.39 -15.19
N ALA A 100 -0.52 -3.28 -15.19
CA ALA A 100 -0.36 -2.24 -16.21
C ALA A 100 0.75 -1.24 -15.88
N ILE A 101 1.12 -1.11 -14.60
CA ILE A 101 2.12 -0.12 -14.15
C ILE A 101 3.31 -0.81 -13.48
N GLY A 102 3.06 -1.61 -12.44
CA GLY A 102 4.13 -2.27 -11.67
C GLY A 102 4.98 -3.21 -12.52
N LEU A 103 4.36 -4.05 -13.34
CA LEU A 103 5.07 -5.03 -14.18
C LEU A 103 5.91 -4.36 -15.28
N PRO A 104 5.40 -3.39 -16.08
CA PRO A 104 6.23 -2.64 -17.03
C PRO A 104 7.38 -1.89 -16.36
N LEU A 105 7.15 -1.26 -15.21
CA LEU A 105 8.21 -0.55 -14.49
C LEU A 105 9.26 -1.50 -13.92
N THR A 106 8.84 -2.66 -13.44
CA THR A 106 9.73 -3.74 -12.98
C THR A 106 10.63 -4.22 -14.11
N LEU A 107 10.05 -4.47 -15.30
CA LEU A 107 10.81 -4.88 -16.47
C LEU A 107 11.77 -3.76 -16.95
N LEU A 108 11.31 -2.52 -16.94
CA LEU A 108 12.09 -1.36 -17.35
C LEU A 108 13.28 -1.11 -16.40
N LEU A 109 13.03 -1.04 -15.09
CA LEU A 109 14.03 -0.73 -14.08
C LEU A 109 14.99 -1.90 -13.86
N GLY A 110 14.47 -3.13 -13.78
CA GLY A 110 15.26 -4.32 -13.53
C GLY A 110 16.16 -4.70 -14.70
N PHE A 111 15.61 -4.74 -15.92
CA PHE A 111 16.32 -5.26 -17.09
C PHE A 111 16.91 -4.17 -17.98
N LYS A 112 16.12 -3.15 -18.35
CA LYS A 112 16.57 -2.13 -19.31
C LYS A 112 17.56 -1.14 -18.71
N LEU A 113 17.33 -0.72 -17.47
CA LEU A 113 18.19 0.21 -16.73
C LEU A 113 19.29 -0.51 -15.94
N GLY A 114 19.31 -1.84 -15.93
CA GLY A 114 20.38 -2.63 -15.29
C GLY A 114 20.44 -2.50 -13.76
N LEU A 115 19.39 -2.01 -13.10
CA LEU A 115 19.34 -1.87 -11.64
C LEU A 115 19.13 -3.22 -10.92
N GLY A 116 19.01 -4.32 -11.67
CA GLY A 116 18.89 -5.67 -11.15
C GLY A 116 17.71 -5.85 -10.19
N VAL A 117 17.95 -6.53 -9.07
CA VAL A 117 16.92 -6.83 -8.07
C VAL A 117 16.36 -5.55 -7.43
N VAL A 118 17.19 -4.53 -7.21
CA VAL A 118 16.74 -3.25 -6.63
C VAL A 118 15.75 -2.55 -7.57
N GLY A 119 16.01 -2.59 -8.89
CA GLY A 119 15.09 -2.05 -9.90
C GLY A 119 13.73 -2.76 -9.89
N ILE A 120 13.73 -4.07 -9.70
CA ILE A 120 12.49 -4.87 -9.60
C ILE A 120 11.64 -4.42 -8.41
N TRP A 121 12.27 -4.23 -7.26
CA TRP A 121 11.58 -3.76 -6.05
C TRP A 121 11.03 -2.34 -6.19
N TRP A 122 11.75 -1.44 -6.87
CA TRP A 122 11.23 -0.11 -7.19
C TRP A 122 10.04 -0.16 -8.16
N GLY A 123 10.05 -1.06 -9.13
CA GLY A 123 8.90 -1.29 -10.02
C GLY A 123 7.68 -1.78 -9.25
N LEU A 124 7.86 -2.71 -8.32
CA LEU A 124 6.79 -3.18 -7.43
C LEU A 124 6.27 -2.04 -6.54
N CYS A 125 7.17 -1.24 -5.95
CA CYS A 125 6.80 -0.05 -5.17
C CYS A 125 5.91 0.90 -5.96
N ALA A 126 6.26 1.19 -7.22
CA ALA A 126 5.47 2.08 -8.06
C ALA A 126 4.06 1.54 -8.32
N GLY A 127 3.91 0.23 -8.52
CA GLY A 127 2.60 -0.42 -8.62
C GLY A 127 1.77 -0.20 -7.35
N LEU A 128 2.34 -0.47 -6.20
CA LEU A 128 1.70 -0.32 -4.89
C LEU A 128 1.32 1.13 -4.58
N VAL A 129 2.21 2.08 -4.87
CA VAL A 129 1.94 3.53 -4.75
C VAL A 129 0.72 3.89 -5.60
N THR A 130 0.65 3.38 -6.84
CA THR A 130 -0.47 3.68 -7.73
C THR A 130 -1.80 3.16 -7.17
N VAL A 131 -1.83 1.92 -6.68
CA VAL A 131 -3.04 1.37 -6.05
C VAL A 131 -3.40 2.12 -4.77
N ALA A 132 -2.43 2.43 -3.91
CA ALA A 132 -2.63 3.18 -2.68
C ALA A 132 -3.30 4.53 -2.96
N VAL A 133 -2.77 5.28 -3.94
CA VAL A 133 -3.32 6.57 -4.38
C VAL A 133 -4.72 6.39 -4.97
N ALA A 134 -4.95 5.38 -5.80
CA ALA A 134 -6.27 5.12 -6.40
C ALA A 134 -7.34 4.82 -5.34
N LEU A 135 -7.02 3.98 -4.34
CA LEU A 135 -7.92 3.64 -3.25
C LEU A 135 -8.21 4.86 -2.35
N LEU A 136 -7.18 5.62 -1.99
CA LEU A 136 -7.33 6.84 -1.20
C LEU A 136 -8.17 7.88 -1.93
N TRP A 137 -7.92 8.09 -3.22
CA TRP A 137 -8.70 9.00 -4.06
C TRP A 137 -10.16 8.57 -4.16
N ARG A 138 -10.42 7.27 -4.38
CA ARG A 138 -11.78 6.74 -4.45
C ARG A 138 -12.51 6.93 -3.12
N PHE A 139 -11.85 6.63 -2.01
CA PHE A 139 -12.42 6.85 -0.68
C PHE A 139 -12.72 8.33 -0.42
N ASN A 140 -11.81 9.23 -0.79
CA ASN A 140 -12.03 10.66 -0.65
C ASN A 140 -13.22 11.14 -1.49
N ARG A 141 -13.38 10.64 -2.73
CA ARG A 141 -14.56 10.95 -3.56
C ARG A 141 -15.87 10.41 -2.97
N MET A 142 -15.88 9.16 -2.52
CA MET A 142 -17.07 8.56 -1.90
C MET A 142 -17.47 9.28 -0.61
N SER A 143 -16.50 9.71 0.18
CA SER A 143 -16.72 10.39 1.46
C SER A 143 -16.97 11.90 1.33
N ALA A 144 -16.66 12.51 0.19
CA ALA A 144 -16.98 13.90 -0.12
C ALA A 144 -18.41 14.08 -0.68
N GLY A 145 -18.99 13.04 -1.29
CA GLY A 145 -20.41 13.02 -1.65
C GLY A 145 -21.30 12.75 -0.44
N ALA A 146 -22.57 13.19 -0.48
CA ALA A 146 -23.58 12.70 0.45
C ALA A 146 -23.67 11.18 0.24
N LEU A 147 -23.11 10.40 1.18
CA LEU A 147 -23.15 8.94 1.19
C LEU A 147 -24.62 8.48 1.25
N ARG A 148 -25.27 8.45 0.09
CA ARG A 148 -26.54 7.75 -0.10
C ARG A 148 -26.20 6.27 -0.20
N PRO A 149 -26.88 5.39 0.54
CA PRO A 149 -26.70 3.96 0.36
C PRO A 149 -26.91 3.66 -1.11
N VAL A 150 -25.97 2.93 -1.72
CA VAL A 150 -26.21 2.37 -3.05
C VAL A 150 -27.38 1.40 -2.84
N GLU A 151 -28.56 1.79 -3.33
CA GLU A 151 -29.76 0.96 -3.26
C GLU A 151 -29.44 -0.39 -3.92
N ALA A 152 -29.83 -1.44 -3.20
CA ALA A 152 -29.64 -2.85 -3.55
C ALA A 152 -30.50 -3.25 -4.75
#